data_AF-A0A4P5YBW6-F1
#
_entry.id   AF-A0A4P5YBW6-F1
#
_cell.length_a   1.000
_cell.length_b   1.000
_cell.length_c   1.000
_cell.angle_alpha   90.00
_cell.angle_beta   90.00
_cell.angle_gamma   90.00
#
_symmetry.space_group_name_H-M   'P 1'
#
loop_
_entity.id
_entity.type
_entity.pdbx_description
1 polymer ?
#
loop_
_entity_poly.entity_id
_entity_poly.type
_entity_poly.pdbx_seq_one_letter_code
_entity_poly.pdbx_strand_id
1 'polypeptide(L)' 'MAREMACRKCKCVTIGKVCPVCKSSDLTPDWSGIVLVVDPTNSQVSKILGIKQKGKYAIKVT' A
#
# COMPACT_ATOMS: atom_id res chain seq x y z
N MET A 1 -18.44 3.51 7.80
CA MET A 1 -17.46 3.37 6.68
C MET A 1 -16.23 2.66 7.20
N ALA A 2 -15.66 1.72 6.43
CA ALA A 2 -14.43 1.05 6.84
C ALA A 2 -13.25 2.03 6.76
N ARG A 3 -12.42 2.09 7.81
CA ARG A 3 -11.25 2.96 7.86
C ARG A 3 -10.09 2.31 7.11
N GLU A 4 -9.49 3.04 6.18
CA GLU A 4 -8.29 2.58 5.47
C GLU A 4 -7.05 2.72 6.36
N MET A 5 -6.22 1.68 6.33
CA MET A 5 -4.95 1.63 7.04
C MET A 5 -3.82 1.31 6.07
N ALA A 6 -2.68 1.97 6.21
CA ALA A 6 -1.48 1.67 5.44
C ALA A 6 -0.52 0.81 6.24
N CYS A 7 0.11 -0.15 5.58
CA CYS A 7 1.16 -0.96 6.18
C CYS A 7 2.46 -0.16 6.30
N ARG A 8 3.05 -0.09 7.50
CA ARG A 8 4.34 0.60 7.72
C ARG A 8 5.51 -0.04 7.00
N LYS A 9 5.42 -1.35 6.71
CA LYS A 9 6.50 -2.11 6.05
C LYS A 9 6.51 -1.98 4.53
N CYS A 10 5.36 -2.09 3.89
CA CYS A 10 5.26 -2.15 2.42
C CYS A 10 4.33 -1.11 1.80
N LYS A 11 3.76 -0.22 2.62
CA LYS A 11 2.87 0.88 2.23
C LYS A 11 1.55 0.49 1.58
N CYS A 12 1.23 -0.80 1.47
CA CYS A 12 -0.06 -1.27 0.98
C CYS A 12 -1.20 -0.76 1.88
N VAL A 13 -2.25 -0.21 1.26
CA VAL A 13 -3.45 0.26 1.93
C VAL A 13 -4.51 -0.84 1.92
N THR A 14 -5.13 -1.08 3.07
CA THR A 14 -6.16 -2.10 3.26
C THR A 14 -7.22 -1.62 4.25
N ILE A 15 -8.38 -2.27 4.23
CA ILE A 15 -9.42 -2.15 5.27
C ILE A 15 -9.40 -3.34 6.25
N GLY A 16 -8.50 -4.30 6.03
CA GLY A 16 -8.33 -5.48 6.87
C GLY A 16 -7.39 -5.24 8.06
N LYS A 17 -7.31 -6.22 8.97
CA LYS A 17 -6.42 -6.19 10.14
C LYS A 17 -4.98 -6.64 9.85
N VAL A 18 -4.73 -7.22 8.68
CA VAL A 18 -3.43 -7.74 8.26
C VAL A 18 -3.16 -7.31 6.82
N CYS A 19 -1.94 -6.87 6.54
CA CYS A 19 -1.52 -6.48 5.20
C CYS A 19 -1.64 -7.67 4.23
N PRO A 20 -2.40 -7.54 3.11
CA PRO A 20 -2.57 -8.64 2.17
C PRO A 20 -1.27 -9.00 1.42
N VAL A 21 -0.35 -8.04 1.28
CA VAL A 21 0.90 -8.13 0.52
C VAL A 21 2.03 -8.78 1.33
N CYS A 22 2.33 -8.25 2.53
CA CYS A 22 3.48 -8.70 3.33
C CYS A 22 3.09 -9.45 4.62
N LYS A 23 1.79 -9.65 4.88
CA LYS A 23 1.23 -10.34 6.05
C LYS A 23 1.54 -9.70 7.41
N SER A 24 2.10 -8.49 7.44
CA SER A 24 2.29 -7.75 8.68
C SER A 24 0.97 -7.20 9.24
N SER A 25 0.82 -7.22 10.56
CA SER A 25 -0.23 -6.52 11.31
C SER A 25 0.16 -5.09 11.69
N ASP A 26 1.34 -4.62 11.29
CA ASP A 26 1.83 -3.26 11.58
C ASP A 26 1.22 -2.26 10.57
N LEU A 27 0.04 -1.79 10.94
CA LEU A 27 -0.82 -0.92 10.14
C LEU A 27 -1.09 0.38 10.90
N THR A 28 -1.11 1.50 10.18
CA THR A 28 -1.38 2.84 10.73
C THR A 28 -2.47 3.53 9.92
N PRO A 29 -3.36 4.30 10.57
CA PRO A 29 -4.28 5.17 9.86
C PRO A 29 -3.63 6.51 9.46
N ASP A 30 -2.42 6.82 9.95
CA ASP A 30 -1.69 8.03 9.61
C ASP A 30 -0.80 7.78 8.39
N TRP A 31 -1.34 8.13 7.23
CA TRP A 31 -0.65 8.02 5.95
C TRP A 31 -1.21 9.05 4.98
N SER A 32 -0.43 9.42 3.97
CA SER A 32 -0.82 10.43 2.98
C SER A 32 -0.24 10.13 1.60
N GLY A 33 -0.92 10.67 0.58
CA GLY A 33 -0.66 10.39 -0.83
C GLY A 33 -1.09 8.97 -1.21
N ILE A 34 -1.63 8.81 -2.42
CA ILE A 34 -2.18 7.55 -2.91
C ILE A 34 -1.61 7.21 -4.29
N VAL A 35 -1.26 5.95 -4.48
CA VAL A 35 -0.95 5.36 -5.78
C VAL A 35 -1.80 4.11 -5.96
N LEU A 36 -2.51 4.06 -7.09
CA LEU A 36 -3.22 2.87 -7.54
C LEU A 36 -2.39 2.19 -8.63
N VAL A 37 -1.84 1.02 -8.30
CA VAL A 37 -1.09 0.20 -9.24
C VAL A 37 -2.02 -0.88 -9.79
N VAL A 38 -2.38 -0.76 -11.08
CA VAL A 38 -3.22 -1.74 -11.78
C VAL A 38 -2.35 -2.83 -12.41
N ASP A 39 -1.30 -2.43 -13.13
CA ASP A 39 -0.33 -3.32 -13.76
C ASP A 39 1.10 -2.95 -13.30
N PRO A 40 1.66 -3.69 -12.32
CA PRO A 40 3.01 -3.44 -11.82
C PRO A 40 4.12 -3.68 -12.85
N THR A 41 3.89 -4.54 -13.85
CA THR A 41 4.90 -4.96 -14.83
C THR A 41 5.12 -3.88 -15.89
N ASN A 42 4.04 -3.23 -16.31
CA ASN A 42 4.06 -2.19 -17.34
C ASN A 42 4.12 -0.76 -16.80
N SER A 43 3.90 -0.55 -15.50
CA SER A 43 3.97 0.79 -14.90
C SER A 43 5.42 1.21 -14.58
N GLN A 44 5.80 2.41 -15.06
CA GLN A 44 7.08 3.03 -14.65
C GLN A 44 7.02 3.49 -13.19
N VAL A 45 5.86 3.98 -12.74
CA VAL A 45 5.66 4.42 -11.35
C VAL A 45 5.82 3.27 -10.38
N SER A 46 5.26 2.09 -10.66
CA SER A 46 5.43 0.90 -9.81
C SER A 46 6.90 0.47 -9.73
N LYS A 47 7.64 0.51 -10.85
CA LYS A 47 9.07 0.19 -10.91
C LYS A 47 9.89 1.14 -10.05
N ILE A 48 9.67 2.45 -10.18
CA ILE A 48 10.34 3.48 -9.37
C ILE A 48 10.05 3.28 -7.87
N LEU A 49 8.81 2.93 -7.53
CA LEU A 49 8.39 2.74 -6.14
C LEU A 49 8.68 1.32 -5.60
N GLY A 50 9.26 0.41 -6.40
CA GLY A 50 9.52 -0.97 -6.01
C GLY A 50 8.26 -1.81 -5.74
N ILE A 51 7.10 -1.40 -6.27
CA ILE A 51 5.81 -2.09 -6.08
C ILE A 51 5.69 -3.23 -7.09
N LYS A 52 5.58 -4.46 -6.58
CA LYS A 52 5.50 -5.70 -7.40
C LYS A 52 4.10 -6.30 -7.49
N GLN A 53 3.15 -5.84 -6.68
CA GLN A 53 1.79 -6.37 -6.63
C GLN A 53 0.79 -5.26 -6.94
N LYS A 54 -0.29 -5.61 -7.64
CA LYS A 54 -1.39 -4.66 -7.89
C LYS A 54 -2.07 -4.28 -6.59
N GLY A 55 -2.54 -3.06 -6.49
CA GLY A 55 -3.27 -2.58 -5.32
C GLY A 55 -3.11 -1.09 -5.06
N LYS A 56 -3.65 -0.66 -3.92
CA LYS A 56 -3.56 0.71 -3.43
C LYS A 56 -2.39 0.81 -2.45
N TYR A 57 -1.56 1.82 -2.63
CA TYR A 57 -0.38 2.09 -1.81
C TYR A 57 -0.35 3.54 -1.37
N ALA A 58 0.17 3.76 -0.16
CA ALA A 58 0.44 5.09 0.38
C ALA A 58 1.82 5.58 -0.06
N ILE A 59 2.00 6.88 -0.27
CA ILE A 59 3.31 7.46 -0.56
C ILE A 59 4.10 7.63 0.74
N LYS A 60 3.48 8.27 1.73
CA LYS A 60 4.02 8.50 3.08
C LYS A 60 3.19 7.72 4.10
N VAL A 61 3.87 7.04 5.01
CA VAL A 61 3.28 6.29 6.12
C VAL A 61 4.02 6.67 7.39
N THR A 62 3.31 6.90 8.50
CA THR A 62 3.88 7.38 9.77
C THR A 62 3.48 6.50 10.95
#